data_AF-A0A1F9TL88-F1
#
_entry.id   AF-A0A1F9TL88-F1
#
_cell.length_a   1.000
_cell.length_b   1.000
_cell.length_c   1.000
_cell.angle_alpha   90.00
_cell.angle_beta   90.00
_cell.angle_gamma   90.00
#
_symmetry.space_group_name_H-M   'P 1'
#
loop_
_entity.id
_entity.type
_entity.pdbx_description
1 polymer ?
#
loop_
_entity_poly.entity_id
_entity_poly.type
_entity_poly.pdbx_seq_one_letter_code
_entity_poly.pdbx_strand_id
1 'polypeptide(L)'
;MNKALAAILLSVSALPAFAGESQVLNQAGFTLPAVEVPAPQAPKANQWMTLRKITVNTAQPDMNDTLIGLVQPGQDIDKVVAELNANGFKASALQDNQGGYMVFVDVKGLDAADYAIGLARYYYISEVKVGQRVHNQLFGLNNKSTYAVKQGTIKGGMNHSPVDVKFDKLAWTFTGGMNHSPVDVKINHDEKTITGGANLSPVDLKFDWSKEEVTVYGGANHSPVKYTVNWKKGLLEGHASHSPVKLEFNMGEGYIDQTIVNVTGYAGHAPVGLIYNKVNGHIGGYMNHSPVDVNLVNCDLYDFLQYFFLFMKNSAQ
;
A
#
# COMPACT_ATOMS: atom_id res chain seq x y z
N MET A 1 -48.80 -45.26 9.09
CA MET A 1 -47.40 -45.27 8.62
C MET A 1 -47.33 -44.57 7.27
N ASN A 2 -46.48 -43.54 7.18
CA ASN A 2 -45.81 -42.90 6.02
C ASN A 2 -46.16 -43.37 4.60
N LYS A 3 -46.07 -42.57 3.53
CA LYS A 3 -45.90 -41.13 3.24
C LYS A 3 -45.92 -41.13 1.70
N ALA A 4 -46.74 -40.31 1.06
CA ALA A 4 -46.53 -39.91 -0.33
C ALA A 4 -47.40 -38.69 -0.61
N LEU A 5 -46.78 -37.55 -0.91
CA LEU A 5 -47.37 -36.57 -1.82
C LEU A 5 -46.33 -35.55 -2.24
N ALA A 6 -46.18 -35.47 -3.57
CA ALA A 6 -45.39 -34.52 -4.31
C ALA A 6 -46.10 -33.16 -4.40
N ALA A 7 -45.32 -32.09 -4.52
CA ALA A 7 -45.72 -30.79 -5.06
C ALA A 7 -44.42 -30.09 -5.48
N ILE A 8 -44.10 -29.96 -6.78
CA ILE A 8 -44.54 -28.91 -7.71
C ILE A 8 -44.49 -27.53 -7.05
N LEU A 9 -43.45 -26.75 -7.36
CA LEU A 9 -43.44 -25.31 -7.20
C LEU A 9 -42.95 -24.70 -8.52
N LEU A 10 -43.92 -24.15 -9.25
CA LEU A 10 -43.76 -23.25 -10.38
C LEU A 10 -43.50 -21.83 -9.86
N SER A 11 -42.63 -21.15 -10.59
CA SER A 11 -42.29 -19.72 -10.57
C SER A 11 -43.46 -18.73 -10.56
N VAL A 12 -43.24 -17.50 -10.05
CA VAL A 12 -43.39 -16.21 -10.77
C VAL A 12 -43.02 -15.00 -9.87
N SER A 13 -42.57 -13.96 -10.56
CA SER A 13 -41.84 -12.71 -10.29
C SER A 13 -42.50 -11.53 -9.53
N ALA A 14 -41.62 -10.70 -8.93
CA ALA A 14 -41.48 -9.22 -8.95
C ALA A 14 -42.42 -8.24 -8.19
N LEU A 15 -41.81 -7.53 -7.20
CA LEU A 15 -41.90 -6.10 -6.76
C LEU A 15 -43.24 -5.52 -6.24
N PRO A 16 -43.28 -4.33 -5.57
CA PRO A 16 -42.44 -3.74 -4.51
C PRO A 16 -43.27 -3.42 -3.23
N ALA A 17 -42.64 -3.19 -2.07
CA ALA A 17 -43.33 -2.65 -0.89
C ALA A 17 -42.56 -1.48 -0.27
N PHE A 18 -43.07 -0.27 -0.49
CA PHE A 18 -42.73 0.94 0.27
C PHE A 18 -43.92 1.31 1.16
N ALA A 19 -43.57 1.86 2.33
CA ALA A 19 -44.41 2.74 3.16
C ALA A 19 -45.70 2.14 3.75
N GLY A 20 -45.56 1.38 4.84
CA GLY A 20 -46.69 0.99 5.69
C GLY A 20 -46.42 0.87 7.19
N GLU A 21 -45.16 0.86 7.64
CA GLU A 21 -44.83 0.49 9.03
C GLU A 21 -44.44 1.66 9.96
N SER A 22 -44.57 2.92 9.53
CA SER A 22 -44.10 4.08 10.32
C SER A 22 -45.17 4.80 11.15
N GLN A 23 -46.38 4.25 11.34
CA GLN A 23 -47.42 4.88 12.17
C GLN A 23 -47.73 4.17 13.49
N VAL A 24 -47.32 2.91 13.66
CA VAL A 24 -47.57 2.18 14.92
C VAL A 24 -46.50 2.46 15.99
N LEU A 25 -45.32 2.95 15.59
CA LEU A 25 -44.19 3.19 16.51
C LEU A 25 -44.22 4.57 17.20
N ASN A 26 -44.93 5.57 16.65
CA ASN A 26 -44.95 6.94 17.21
C ASN A 26 -45.90 7.13 18.40
N GLN A 27 -46.82 6.20 18.66
CA GLN A 27 -47.74 6.28 19.82
C GLN A 27 -47.18 5.64 21.10
N ALA A 28 -45.99 5.03 21.05
CA ALA A 28 -45.38 4.34 22.19
C ALA A 28 -44.37 5.19 22.98
N GLY A 29 -44.21 6.50 22.68
CA GLY A 29 -43.30 7.38 23.43
C GLY A 29 -41.80 7.09 23.25
N PHE A 30 -41.45 6.24 22.28
CA PHE A 30 -40.06 6.00 21.90
C PHE A 30 -39.59 7.05 20.90
N THR A 31 -38.97 8.13 21.37
CA THR A 31 -38.10 8.94 20.51
C THR A 31 -36.82 8.16 20.27
N LEU A 32 -36.68 7.56 19.09
CA LEU A 32 -35.36 7.09 18.65
C LEU A 32 -34.46 8.32 18.54
N PRO A 33 -33.24 8.30 19.12
CA PRO A 33 -32.29 9.38 18.89
C PRO A 33 -32.10 9.51 17.38
N ALA A 34 -32.17 10.75 16.87
CA ALA A 34 -31.85 11.03 15.49
C ALA A 34 -30.46 10.45 15.22
N VAL A 35 -30.40 9.38 14.44
CA VAL A 35 -29.14 8.86 13.92
C VAL A 35 -28.66 9.95 12.96
N GLU A 36 -27.78 10.82 13.44
CA GLU A 36 -26.96 11.65 12.57
C GLU A 36 -26.15 10.69 11.70
N VAL A 37 -26.67 10.43 10.51
CA VAL A 37 -25.91 9.76 9.47
C VAL A 37 -24.77 10.71 9.12
N PRO A 38 -23.50 10.34 9.36
CA PRO A 38 -22.40 11.21 8.98
C PRO A 38 -22.50 11.52 7.50
N ALA A 39 -22.37 12.81 7.15
CA ALA A 39 -22.41 13.27 5.78
C ALA A 39 -21.49 12.40 4.91
N PRO A 40 -21.93 11.96 3.71
CA PRO A 40 -21.10 11.13 2.84
C PRO A 40 -19.87 11.94 2.44
N GLN A 41 -18.71 11.61 2.99
CA GLN A 41 -17.46 12.27 2.63
C GLN A 41 -16.96 11.70 1.30
N ALA A 42 -16.77 12.61 0.35
CA ALA A 42 -16.28 12.37 -1.00
C ALA A 42 -14.89 11.70 -0.99
N PRO A 43 -14.67 10.59 -1.72
CA PRO A 43 -13.35 9.97 -1.77
C PRO A 43 -12.63 10.26 -3.08
N LYS A 44 -11.29 10.35 -2.98
CA LYS A 44 -10.28 10.02 -4.01
C LYS A 44 -8.88 10.33 -3.46
N ALA A 45 -8.22 9.37 -2.81
CA ALA A 45 -6.77 9.42 -2.63
C ALA A 45 -6.09 8.73 -3.83
N ASN A 46 -6.07 9.41 -4.97
CA ASN A 46 -5.02 9.22 -5.97
C ASN A 46 -3.74 9.91 -5.46
N GLN A 47 -2.54 9.46 -5.86
CA GLN A 47 -1.28 10.16 -5.51
C GLN A 47 -1.35 11.68 -5.80
N TRP A 48 -2.14 12.08 -6.79
CA TRP A 48 -2.46 13.47 -7.11
C TRP A 48 -3.14 14.25 -5.96
N MET A 49 -4.09 13.67 -5.24
CA MET A 49 -4.74 14.32 -4.10
C MET A 49 -3.85 14.32 -2.85
N THR A 50 -2.93 13.37 -2.73
CA THR A 50 -1.88 13.39 -1.69
C THR A 50 -0.92 14.56 -1.91
N LEU A 51 -0.45 14.76 -3.14
CA LEU A 51 0.47 15.85 -3.46
C LEU A 51 -0.18 17.24 -3.33
N ARG A 52 -1.48 17.37 -3.59
CA ARG A 52 -2.23 18.62 -3.38
C ARG A 52 -2.27 19.07 -1.93
N LYS A 53 -2.07 18.16 -0.97
CA LYS A 53 -1.95 18.52 0.44
C LYS A 53 -0.61 19.18 0.74
N ILE A 54 0.43 18.99 -0.09
CA ILE A 54 1.76 19.51 0.17
C ILE A 54 1.85 20.95 -0.34
N THR A 55 2.12 21.88 0.57
CA THR A 55 2.20 23.31 0.29
C THR A 55 3.49 23.89 0.84
N VAL A 56 3.91 25.04 0.31
CA VAL A 56 5.04 25.78 0.88
C VAL A 56 4.62 26.37 2.22
N ASN A 57 5.45 26.18 3.25
CA ASN A 57 5.34 26.96 4.47
C ASN A 57 5.78 28.42 4.19
N THR A 58 4.81 29.28 3.88
CA THR A 58 5.07 30.70 3.58
C THR A 58 5.57 31.48 4.79
N ALA A 59 5.29 31.02 6.01
CA ALA A 59 5.77 31.66 7.24
C ALA A 59 7.25 31.38 7.51
N GLN A 60 7.74 30.20 7.11
CA GLN A 60 9.15 29.79 7.27
C GLN A 60 9.61 28.98 6.04
N PRO A 61 9.88 29.64 4.90
CA PRO A 61 10.21 28.95 3.64
C PRO A 61 11.57 28.25 3.66
N ASP A 62 12.44 28.55 4.64
CA ASP A 62 13.75 27.95 4.85
C ASP A 62 13.71 26.69 5.74
N MET A 63 12.56 26.37 6.33
CA MET A 63 12.36 25.20 7.21
C MET A 63 12.31 23.89 6.41
N ASN A 64 13.49 23.35 6.09
CA ASN A 64 13.63 22.13 5.28
C ASN A 64 13.84 20.85 6.11
N ASP A 65 14.19 21.00 7.40
CA ASP A 65 14.47 19.88 8.30
C ASP A 65 13.25 19.50 9.16
N THR A 66 12.11 20.14 8.95
CA THR A 66 10.88 19.88 9.70
C THR A 66 9.69 19.99 8.76
N LEU A 67 8.75 19.06 8.88
CA LEU A 67 7.48 19.07 8.15
C LEU A 67 6.35 19.38 9.13
N ILE A 68 5.35 20.16 8.69
CA ILE A 68 4.17 20.47 9.50
C ILE A 68 2.96 19.81 8.86
N GLY A 69 2.40 18.79 9.49
CA GLY A 69 1.11 18.21 9.12
C GLY A 69 -0.03 18.91 9.85
N LEU A 70 -0.97 19.52 9.13
CA LEU A 70 -2.23 19.98 9.72
C LEU A 70 -3.15 18.78 9.92
N VAL A 71 -3.62 18.59 11.16
CA VAL A 71 -4.52 17.48 11.50
C VAL A 71 -5.97 17.96 11.38
N GLN A 72 -6.83 17.11 10.82
CA GLN A 72 -8.25 17.40 10.70
C GLN A 72 -8.89 17.66 12.08
N PRO A 73 -9.85 18.60 12.18
CA PRO A 73 -10.58 18.84 13.42
C PRO A 73 -11.27 17.57 13.95
N GLY A 74 -11.26 17.40 15.27
CA GLY A 74 -11.91 16.27 15.94
C GLY A 74 -11.09 14.98 16.01
N GLN A 75 -9.86 14.98 15.49
CA GLN A 75 -8.93 13.85 15.67
C GLN A 75 -8.26 13.89 17.05
N ASP A 76 -8.03 12.71 17.60
CA ASP A 76 -7.28 12.53 18.86
C ASP A 76 -5.79 12.66 18.58
N ILE A 77 -5.21 13.79 18.98
CA ILE A 77 -3.82 14.14 18.62
C ILE A 77 -2.80 13.17 19.20
N ASP A 78 -3.06 12.62 20.39
CA ASP A 78 -2.15 11.68 21.04
C ASP A 78 -2.09 10.36 20.27
N LYS A 79 -3.24 9.90 19.76
CA LYS A 79 -3.29 8.72 18.87
C LYS A 79 -2.59 8.98 17.55
N VAL A 80 -2.81 10.15 16.94
CA VAL A 80 -2.14 10.53 15.69
C VAL A 80 -0.62 10.53 15.86
N VAL A 81 -0.10 11.15 16.91
CA VAL A 81 1.34 11.17 17.19
C VAL A 81 1.89 9.77 17.45
N ALA A 82 1.18 8.96 18.24
CA ALA A 82 1.59 7.58 18.51
C ALA A 82 1.64 6.73 17.23
N GLU A 83 0.65 6.85 16.35
CA GLU A 83 0.60 6.15 15.07
C GLU A 83 1.72 6.60 14.13
N LEU A 84 1.94 7.92 13.99
CA LEU A 84 3.04 8.44 13.17
C LEU A 84 4.41 7.97 13.69
N ASN A 85 4.62 7.99 15.01
CA ASN A 85 5.86 7.51 15.62
C ASN A 85 6.06 6.00 15.42
N ALA A 86 5.00 5.19 15.54
CA ALA A 86 5.05 3.76 15.25
C ALA A 86 5.42 3.48 13.78
N ASN A 87 5.01 4.36 12.87
CA ASN A 87 5.33 4.28 11.44
C ASN A 87 6.66 4.96 11.04
N GLY A 88 7.51 5.30 12.02
CA GLY A 88 8.88 5.77 11.79
C GLY A 88 9.02 7.28 11.57
N PHE A 89 7.95 8.06 11.72
CA PHE A 89 8.06 9.52 11.80
C PHE A 89 8.58 9.93 13.18
N LYS A 90 9.33 11.03 13.27
CA LYS A 90 9.66 11.66 14.56
C LYS A 90 8.68 12.80 14.81
N ALA A 91 7.44 12.44 15.15
CA ALA A 91 6.31 13.35 15.26
C ALA A 91 6.13 13.90 16.68
N SER A 92 5.81 15.19 16.77
CA SER A 92 5.41 15.89 18.00
C SER A 92 4.19 16.76 17.74
N ALA A 93 3.29 16.87 18.71
CA ALA A 93 2.08 17.68 18.58
C ALA A 93 2.33 19.14 18.97
N LEU A 94 1.68 20.05 18.26
CA LEU A 94 1.56 21.45 18.65
C LEU A 94 0.12 21.90 18.43
N GLN A 95 -0.47 22.54 19.44
CA GLN A 95 -1.81 23.10 19.35
C GLN A 95 -1.73 24.48 18.68
N ASP A 96 -2.56 24.71 17.67
CA ASP A 96 -2.75 26.02 17.08
C ASP A 96 -3.60 26.90 18.00
N ASN A 97 -3.40 28.21 17.93
CA ASN A 97 -4.13 29.23 18.68
C ASN A 97 -5.64 29.25 18.35
N GLN A 98 -6.06 28.56 17.29
CA GLN A 98 -7.45 28.42 16.86
C GLN A 98 -8.10 27.08 17.30
N GLY A 99 -7.41 26.30 18.14
CA GLY A 99 -7.92 25.01 18.64
C GLY A 99 -7.75 23.82 17.68
N GLY A 100 -7.09 24.04 16.54
CA GLY A 100 -6.62 22.95 15.67
C GLY A 100 -5.33 22.31 16.20
N TYR A 101 -5.02 21.11 15.73
CA TYR A 101 -3.75 20.44 16.06
C TYR A 101 -2.86 20.33 14.81
N MET A 102 -1.56 20.50 15.04
CA MET A 102 -0.52 20.30 14.03
C MET A 102 0.48 19.27 14.55
N VAL A 103 1.03 18.49 13.63
CA VAL A 103 2.15 17.58 13.92
C VAL A 103 3.42 18.10 13.27
N PHE A 104 4.48 18.20 14.06
CA PHE A 104 5.82 18.55 13.61
C PHE A 104 6.61 17.25 13.48
N VAL A 105 7.09 16.98 12.27
CA VAL A 105 7.93 15.82 11.97
C VAL A 105 9.36 16.29 11.74
N ASP A 106 10.28 15.85 12.59
CA ASP A 106 11.72 16.05 12.40
C ASP A 106 12.23 15.13 11.27
N VAL A 107 12.74 15.75 10.21
CA VAL A 107 13.32 15.07 9.04
C VAL A 107 14.79 15.42 8.84
N LYS A 108 15.47 15.92 9.88
CA LYS A 108 16.89 16.26 9.80
C LYS A 108 17.74 15.03 9.43
N GLY A 109 18.48 15.16 8.33
CA GLY A 109 19.30 14.08 7.79
C GLY A 109 18.51 13.00 7.03
N LEU A 110 17.21 13.21 6.79
CA LEU A 110 16.34 12.35 5.99
C LEU A 110 15.95 13.06 4.68
N ASP A 111 15.34 12.33 3.73
CA ASP A 111 14.78 12.96 2.53
C ASP A 111 13.43 13.60 2.87
N ALA A 112 13.47 14.91 3.15
CA ALA A 112 12.30 15.69 3.52
C ALA A 112 11.16 15.66 2.48
N ALA A 113 11.48 15.47 1.19
CA ALA A 113 10.47 15.38 0.13
C ALA A 113 9.69 14.06 0.22
N ASP A 114 10.41 12.97 0.48
CA ASP A 114 9.86 11.63 0.62
C ASP A 114 8.97 11.51 1.86
N TYR A 115 9.43 12.09 2.98
CA TYR A 115 8.67 12.13 4.23
C TYR A 115 7.43 13.04 4.12
N ALA A 116 7.49 14.12 3.34
CA ALA A 116 6.33 14.98 3.09
C ALA A 116 5.21 14.24 2.35
N ILE A 117 5.58 13.41 1.36
CA ILE A 117 4.62 12.55 0.65
C ILE A 117 4.04 11.51 1.59
N GLY A 118 4.90 10.82 2.37
CA GLY A 118 4.45 9.83 3.35
C GLY A 118 3.45 10.41 4.36
N LEU A 119 3.75 11.59 4.90
CA LEU A 119 2.87 12.29 5.83
C LEU A 119 1.53 12.70 5.19
N ALA A 120 1.55 13.15 3.92
CA ALA A 120 0.34 13.56 3.21
C ALA A 120 -0.63 12.39 2.91
N ARG A 121 -0.15 11.14 2.91
CA ARG A 121 -1.00 9.96 2.64
C ARG A 121 -2.00 9.68 3.76
N TYR A 122 -1.71 10.10 4.99
CA TYR A 122 -2.61 9.89 6.12
C TYR A 122 -3.91 10.67 5.93
N TYR A 123 -5.04 9.99 6.18
CA TYR A 123 -6.37 10.55 5.94
C TYR A 123 -6.67 11.74 6.87
N TYR A 124 -6.17 11.68 8.11
CA TYR A 124 -6.33 12.73 9.10
C TYR A 124 -5.40 13.93 8.87
N ILE A 125 -4.46 13.86 7.94
CA ILE A 125 -3.62 14.99 7.55
C ILE A 125 -4.31 15.74 6.41
N SER A 126 -4.72 16.97 6.66
CA SER A 126 -5.38 17.83 5.67
C SER A 126 -4.39 18.57 4.78
N GLU A 127 -3.24 18.96 5.33
CA GLU A 127 -2.20 19.72 4.64
C GLU A 127 -0.82 19.36 5.21
N VAL A 128 0.22 19.39 4.38
CA VAL A 128 1.62 19.23 4.80
C VAL A 128 2.41 20.45 4.32
N LYS A 129 2.85 21.28 5.26
CA LYS A 129 3.68 22.44 4.96
C LYS A 129 5.16 22.07 5.00
N VAL A 130 5.86 22.41 3.92
CA VAL A 130 7.30 22.12 3.75
C VAL A 130 8.07 23.38 3.36
N GLY A 131 9.37 23.41 3.61
CA GLY A 131 10.24 24.48 3.12
C GLY A 131 10.24 24.58 1.58
N GLN A 132 10.55 25.77 1.06
CA GLN A 132 10.57 26.08 -0.37
C GLN A 132 11.50 25.16 -1.16
N ARG A 133 12.65 24.77 -0.58
CA ARG A 133 13.59 23.84 -1.23
C ARG A 133 12.98 22.46 -1.41
N VAL A 134 12.29 21.96 -0.39
CA VAL A 134 11.59 20.66 -0.41
C VAL A 134 10.42 20.71 -1.40
N HIS A 135 9.64 21.79 -1.40
CA HIS A 135 8.58 21.99 -2.37
C HIS A 135 9.12 22.05 -3.82
N ASN A 136 10.21 22.76 -4.06
CA ASN A 136 10.85 22.82 -5.38
C ASN A 136 11.48 21.47 -5.79
N GLN A 137 11.90 20.65 -4.83
CA GLN A 137 12.33 19.27 -5.08
C GLN A 137 11.15 18.41 -5.58
N LEU A 138 9.97 18.61 -5.00
CA LEU A 138 8.75 17.89 -5.37
C LEU A 138 8.12 18.38 -6.68
N PHE A 139 8.08 19.70 -6.91
CA PHE A 139 7.26 20.35 -7.95
C PHE A 139 8.04 21.25 -8.94
N GLY A 140 9.37 21.37 -8.82
CA GLY A 140 10.18 22.30 -9.63
C GLY A 140 10.42 21.85 -11.08
N LEU A 141 10.41 22.82 -12.01
CA LEU A 141 10.48 22.63 -13.47
C LEU A 141 11.76 21.95 -14.01
N ASN A 142 12.86 21.98 -13.25
CA ASN A 142 14.16 21.41 -13.67
C ASN A 142 14.50 20.08 -13.00
N ASN A 143 13.66 19.63 -12.07
CA ASN A 143 13.84 18.32 -11.48
C ASN A 143 13.09 17.32 -12.36
N LYS A 144 13.76 16.21 -12.72
CA LYS A 144 13.10 14.98 -13.20
C LYS A 144 12.21 14.35 -12.11
N SER A 145 11.48 15.14 -11.34
CA SER A 145 10.49 14.69 -10.37
C SER A 145 9.15 14.61 -11.09
N THR A 146 9.05 13.66 -12.02
CA THR A 146 7.75 13.08 -12.36
C THR A 146 7.46 12.00 -11.33
N TYR A 147 6.91 12.42 -10.18
CA TYR A 147 5.97 11.63 -9.38
C TYR A 147 6.44 10.29 -8.77
N ALA A 148 7.73 9.95 -8.80
CA ALA A 148 8.30 8.82 -8.07
C ALA A 148 9.17 9.34 -6.91
N VAL A 149 8.82 8.97 -5.68
CA VAL A 149 9.72 9.05 -4.54
C VAL A 149 11.02 8.33 -4.93
N LYS A 150 12.16 8.99 -4.80
CA LYS A 150 13.44 8.48 -5.32
C LYS A 150 13.85 7.17 -4.66
N GLN A 151 13.35 6.90 -3.45
CA GLN A 151 13.66 5.73 -2.66
C GLN A 151 12.38 5.09 -2.10
N GLY A 152 12.13 3.82 -2.39
CA GLY A 152 11.16 2.99 -1.67
C GLY A 152 11.86 2.16 -0.60
N THR A 153 11.17 1.79 0.48
CA THR A 153 11.69 0.80 1.44
C THR A 153 10.64 -0.21 1.84
N ILE A 154 11.05 -1.47 1.98
CA ILE A 154 10.24 -2.60 2.43
C ILE A 154 10.87 -3.08 3.73
N LYS A 155 10.17 -2.88 4.85
CA LYS A 155 10.71 -3.15 6.19
C LYS A 155 9.75 -3.96 7.05
N GLY A 156 10.26 -4.93 7.80
CA GLY A 156 9.48 -5.71 8.75
C GLY A 156 9.96 -7.15 8.85
N GLY A 157 9.02 -8.10 8.87
CA GLY A 157 9.29 -9.53 8.94
C GLY A 157 8.51 -10.33 7.89
N MET A 158 9.17 -11.30 7.28
CA MET A 158 8.58 -12.27 6.37
C MET A 158 9.22 -13.63 6.62
N ASN A 159 8.44 -14.70 6.71
CA ASN A 159 8.96 -16.07 6.92
C ASN A 159 9.85 -16.19 8.18
N HIS A 160 9.43 -15.55 9.29
CA HIS A 160 10.20 -15.47 10.55
C HIS A 160 11.59 -14.81 10.43
N SER A 161 11.85 -14.12 9.33
CA SER A 161 13.12 -13.43 9.10
C SER A 161 12.90 -11.94 8.88
N PRO A 162 13.87 -11.09 9.26
CA PRO A 162 13.78 -9.66 9.01
C PRO A 162 13.90 -9.37 7.51
N VAL A 163 13.19 -8.33 7.08
CA VAL A 163 13.27 -7.72 5.75
C VAL A 163 13.59 -6.25 5.94
N ASP A 164 14.68 -5.77 5.34
CA ASP A 164 15.00 -4.34 5.19
C ASP A 164 15.62 -4.16 3.81
N VAL A 165 14.77 -3.86 2.82
CA VAL A 165 15.17 -3.67 1.43
C VAL A 165 14.83 -2.25 1.01
N LYS A 166 15.77 -1.58 0.37
CA LYS A 166 15.63 -0.25 -0.22
C LYS A 166 15.60 -0.38 -1.73
N PHE A 167 14.71 0.37 -2.36
CA PHE A 167 14.58 0.47 -3.81
C PHE A 167 14.91 1.89 -4.25
N ASP A 168 16.07 2.07 -4.86
CA ASP A 168 16.40 3.32 -5.54
C ASP A 168 15.71 3.34 -6.90
N LYS A 169 14.67 4.16 -7.04
CA LYS A 169 13.89 4.32 -8.27
C LYS A 169 14.61 5.16 -9.33
N LEU A 170 15.70 5.83 -8.99
CA LEU A 170 16.54 6.58 -9.92
C LEU A 170 17.68 5.73 -10.47
N ALA A 171 18.38 5.02 -9.57
CA ALA A 171 19.46 4.11 -9.93
C ALA A 171 18.93 2.75 -10.41
N TRP A 172 17.64 2.47 -10.18
CA TRP A 172 16.98 1.20 -10.45
C TRP A 172 17.67 0.03 -9.74
N THR A 173 17.93 0.18 -8.44
CA THR A 173 18.62 -0.83 -7.63
C THR A 173 17.85 -1.19 -6.36
N PHE A 174 17.89 -2.47 -6.00
CA PHE A 174 17.45 -2.99 -4.72
C PHE A 174 18.67 -3.29 -3.84
N THR A 175 18.74 -2.70 -2.66
CA THR A 175 19.85 -2.92 -1.71
C THR A 175 19.32 -3.20 -0.31
N GLY A 176 20.10 -3.89 0.52
CA GLY A 176 19.76 -4.11 1.93
C GLY A 176 19.91 -5.57 2.33
N GLY A 177 18.94 -6.11 3.07
CA GLY A 177 18.96 -7.48 3.55
C GLY A 177 17.59 -8.13 3.68
N MET A 178 17.55 -9.42 3.39
CA MET A 178 16.39 -10.29 3.56
C MET A 178 16.87 -11.67 4.00
N ASN A 179 16.15 -12.35 4.91
CA ASN A 179 16.54 -13.69 5.38
C ASN A 179 17.99 -13.74 5.92
N HIS A 180 18.40 -12.70 6.65
CA HIS A 180 19.77 -12.50 7.15
C HIS A 180 20.86 -12.51 6.06
N SER A 181 20.46 -12.31 4.80
CA SER A 181 21.34 -12.32 3.63
C SER A 181 21.28 -10.97 2.91
N PRO A 182 22.39 -10.51 2.31
CA PRO A 182 22.39 -9.28 1.53
C PRO A 182 21.52 -9.41 0.28
N VAL A 183 20.90 -8.31 -0.09
CA VAL A 183 20.24 -8.10 -1.37
C VAL A 183 20.96 -6.96 -2.07
N ASP A 184 21.43 -7.21 -3.29
CA ASP A 184 22.01 -6.21 -4.19
C ASP A 184 21.63 -6.57 -5.63
N VAL A 185 20.59 -5.94 -6.15
CA VAL A 185 20.03 -6.21 -7.47
C VAL A 185 19.92 -4.92 -8.24
N LYS A 186 20.26 -4.94 -9.52
CA LYS A 186 20.16 -3.84 -10.47
C LYS A 186 19.20 -4.18 -11.59
N ILE A 187 18.42 -3.19 -12.00
CA ILE A 187 17.47 -3.30 -13.10
C ILE A 187 17.94 -2.38 -14.22
N ASN A 188 18.03 -2.92 -15.43
CA ASN A 188 18.30 -2.15 -16.64
C ASN A 188 17.04 -2.18 -17.51
N HIS A 189 16.36 -1.04 -17.61
CA HIS A 189 15.13 -0.93 -18.40
C HIS A 189 15.39 -0.91 -19.92
N ASP A 190 16.55 -0.44 -20.36
CA ASP A 190 16.91 -0.39 -21.78
C ASP A 190 17.24 -1.80 -22.30
N GLU A 191 17.98 -2.57 -21.51
CA GLU A 191 18.32 -3.96 -21.83
C GLU A 191 17.24 -4.96 -21.40
N LYS A 192 16.26 -4.50 -20.61
CA LYS A 192 15.20 -5.31 -20.02
C LYS A 192 15.72 -6.47 -19.15
N THR A 193 16.73 -6.18 -18.33
CA THR A 193 17.41 -7.17 -17.48
C THR A 193 17.35 -6.80 -16.00
N ILE A 194 17.48 -7.81 -15.15
CA ILE A 194 17.61 -7.70 -13.69
C ILE A 194 18.79 -8.59 -13.28
N THR A 195 19.83 -8.01 -12.73
CA THR A 195 21.08 -8.72 -12.40
C THR A 195 21.55 -8.42 -10.99
N GLY A 196 22.31 -9.32 -10.37
CA GLY A 196 22.91 -9.10 -9.06
C GLY A 196 22.84 -10.34 -8.17
N GLY A 197 22.51 -10.16 -6.90
CA GLY A 197 22.36 -11.24 -5.93
C GLY A 197 21.30 -10.96 -4.86
N ALA A 198 20.60 -12.02 -4.47
CA ALA A 198 19.65 -12.02 -3.37
C ALA A 198 19.71 -13.39 -2.66
N ASN A 199 19.55 -13.43 -1.33
CA ASN A 199 19.60 -14.68 -0.55
C ASN A 199 20.85 -15.54 -0.86
N LEU A 200 22.02 -14.91 -0.94
CA LEU A 200 23.31 -15.56 -1.27
C LEU A 200 23.34 -16.27 -2.64
N SER A 201 22.42 -15.93 -3.53
CA SER A 201 22.29 -16.55 -4.85
C SER A 201 22.33 -15.49 -5.96
N PRO A 202 22.88 -15.81 -7.13
CA PRO A 202 22.86 -14.91 -8.27
C PRO A 202 21.43 -14.71 -8.78
N VAL A 203 21.17 -13.49 -9.26
CA VAL A 203 19.96 -13.10 -9.97
C VAL A 203 20.38 -12.73 -11.39
N ASP A 204 19.77 -13.38 -12.37
CA ASP A 204 19.89 -13.09 -13.81
C ASP A 204 18.52 -13.32 -14.46
N LEU A 205 17.72 -12.27 -14.48
CA LEU A 205 16.37 -12.27 -15.04
C LEU A 205 16.27 -11.27 -16.19
N LYS A 206 15.30 -11.52 -17.04
CA LYS A 206 14.80 -10.61 -18.07
C LYS A 206 13.36 -10.29 -17.76
N PHE A 207 12.88 -9.20 -18.33
CA PHE A 207 11.47 -8.86 -18.22
C PHE A 207 10.90 -8.27 -19.50
N ASP A 208 9.64 -8.55 -19.76
CA ASP A 208 8.86 -7.87 -20.77
C ASP A 208 7.81 -7.01 -20.09
N TRP A 209 7.80 -5.72 -20.41
CA TRP A 209 6.93 -4.75 -19.78
C TRP A 209 5.93 -4.19 -20.78
N SER A 210 4.69 -4.09 -20.33
CA SER A 210 3.61 -3.33 -20.95
C SER A 210 2.78 -2.64 -19.87
N LYS A 211 1.83 -1.80 -20.27
CA LYS A 211 0.92 -1.12 -19.31
C LYS A 211 -0.01 -2.10 -18.58
N GLU A 212 -0.36 -3.21 -19.19
CA GLU A 212 -1.34 -4.16 -18.64
C GLU A 212 -0.65 -5.37 -18.00
N GLU A 213 0.54 -5.73 -18.45
CA GLU A 213 1.24 -6.94 -18.06
C GLU A 213 2.74 -6.73 -17.91
N VAL A 214 3.33 -7.38 -16.91
CA VAL A 214 4.79 -7.51 -16.74
C VAL A 214 5.13 -8.98 -16.62
N THR A 215 5.99 -9.48 -17.50
CA THR A 215 6.51 -10.86 -17.43
C THR A 215 7.96 -10.82 -17.00
N VAL A 216 8.33 -11.59 -15.99
CA VAL A 216 9.72 -11.75 -15.52
C VAL A 216 10.14 -13.19 -15.73
N TYR A 217 11.34 -13.43 -16.28
CA TYR A 217 11.83 -14.78 -16.55
C TYR A 217 13.36 -14.88 -16.53
N GLY A 218 13.91 -16.03 -16.14
CA GLY A 218 15.36 -16.28 -16.10
C GLY A 218 15.75 -17.16 -14.92
N GLY A 219 16.89 -16.87 -14.28
CA GLY A 219 17.38 -17.55 -13.09
C GLY A 219 17.44 -16.64 -11.87
N ALA A 220 16.90 -17.11 -10.74
CA ALA A 220 17.11 -16.51 -9.42
C ALA A 220 17.13 -17.61 -8.35
N ASN A 221 17.88 -17.43 -7.26
CA ASN A 221 17.96 -18.42 -6.18
C ASN A 221 18.38 -19.83 -6.69
N HIS A 222 19.31 -19.89 -7.64
CA HIS A 222 19.76 -21.11 -8.32
C HIS A 222 18.66 -21.90 -9.04
N SER A 223 17.58 -21.23 -9.46
CA SER A 223 16.44 -21.90 -10.06
C SER A 223 15.75 -21.07 -11.15
N PRO A 224 15.10 -21.74 -12.12
CA PRO A 224 14.34 -21.04 -13.14
C PRO A 224 13.12 -20.35 -12.51
N VAL A 225 12.92 -19.10 -12.88
CA VAL A 225 11.75 -18.30 -12.52
C VAL A 225 11.11 -17.81 -13.81
N LYS A 226 9.78 -17.91 -13.89
CA LYS A 226 8.97 -17.25 -14.91
C LYS A 226 7.59 -16.96 -14.36
N TYR A 227 7.21 -15.69 -14.27
CA TYR A 227 5.84 -15.31 -13.95
C TYR A 227 5.41 -14.07 -14.70
N THR A 228 4.10 -13.92 -14.87
CA THR A 228 3.46 -12.77 -15.47
C THR A 228 2.50 -12.16 -14.46
N VAL A 229 2.58 -10.85 -14.28
CA VAL A 229 1.62 -10.05 -13.53
C VAL A 229 0.72 -9.33 -14.52
N ASN A 230 -0.58 -9.67 -14.53
CA ASN A 230 -1.62 -8.98 -15.30
C ASN A 230 -2.43 -8.10 -14.35
N TRP A 231 -2.25 -6.79 -14.46
CA TRP A 231 -2.87 -5.80 -13.57
C TRP A 231 -4.37 -5.69 -13.78
N LYS A 232 -4.83 -5.85 -15.02
CA LYS A 232 -6.24 -5.74 -15.40
C LYS A 232 -7.07 -6.91 -14.89
N LYS A 233 -6.51 -8.12 -14.92
CA LYS A 233 -7.12 -9.33 -14.37
C LYS A 233 -6.92 -9.44 -12.87
N GLY A 234 -5.93 -8.73 -12.33
CA GLY A 234 -5.57 -8.87 -10.93
C GLY A 234 -4.95 -10.24 -10.65
N LEU A 235 -4.02 -10.67 -11.51
CA LEU A 235 -3.48 -12.02 -11.49
C LEU A 235 -1.98 -12.01 -11.69
N LEU A 236 -1.23 -12.66 -10.79
CA LEU A 236 0.15 -13.07 -11.00
C LEU A 236 0.14 -14.59 -11.20
N GLU A 237 0.73 -15.10 -12.27
CA GLU A 237 0.82 -16.55 -12.48
C GLU A 237 2.12 -16.98 -13.18
N GLY A 238 2.58 -18.20 -12.90
CA GLY A 238 3.79 -18.76 -13.48
C GLY A 238 4.39 -19.89 -12.66
N HIS A 239 5.72 -19.94 -12.62
CA HIS A 239 6.48 -20.89 -11.83
C HIS A 239 7.79 -20.29 -11.30
N ALA A 240 8.23 -20.81 -10.17
CA ALA A 240 9.56 -20.60 -9.60
C ALA A 240 10.06 -21.94 -9.09
N SER A 241 11.30 -22.32 -9.43
CA SER A 241 11.90 -23.59 -8.99
C SER A 241 11.05 -24.80 -9.36
N HIS A 242 10.53 -24.80 -10.58
CA HIS A 242 9.60 -25.80 -11.12
C HIS A 242 8.28 -25.95 -10.34
N SER A 243 8.03 -25.09 -9.36
CA SER A 243 6.81 -25.08 -8.58
C SER A 243 5.89 -23.96 -9.07
N PRO A 244 4.57 -24.18 -9.12
CA PRO A 244 3.65 -23.20 -9.65
C PRO A 244 3.49 -22.03 -8.67
N VAL A 245 3.27 -20.85 -9.23
CA VAL A 245 2.99 -19.61 -8.50
C VAL A 245 1.72 -19.03 -9.09
N LYS A 246 0.76 -18.67 -8.24
CA LYS A 246 -0.47 -17.99 -8.64
C LYS A 246 -0.96 -17.10 -7.51
N LEU A 247 -1.13 -15.80 -7.75
CA LEU A 247 -1.73 -14.86 -6.81
C LEU A 247 -2.85 -14.10 -7.51
N GLU A 248 -4.02 -14.04 -6.89
CA GLU A 248 -5.16 -13.25 -7.30
C GLU A 248 -5.27 -12.05 -6.37
N PHE A 249 -5.43 -10.86 -6.93
CA PHE A 249 -5.53 -9.61 -6.20
C PHE A 249 -6.51 -8.68 -6.92
N ASN A 250 -7.26 -7.87 -6.17
CA ASN A 250 -8.11 -6.86 -6.79
C ASN A 250 -7.62 -5.48 -6.38
N MET A 251 -7.01 -4.77 -7.33
CA MET A 251 -6.53 -3.41 -7.09
C MET A 251 -7.67 -2.41 -6.86
N GLY A 252 -8.92 -2.79 -7.10
CA GLY A 252 -10.08 -1.94 -6.85
C GLY A 252 -10.06 -0.66 -7.66
N GLU A 253 -9.36 -0.65 -8.79
CA GLU A 253 -9.21 0.53 -9.64
C GLU A 253 -10.60 1.02 -10.09
N GLY A 254 -11.05 2.14 -9.50
CA GLY A 254 -12.36 2.74 -9.77
C GLY A 254 -13.38 2.63 -8.63
N TYR A 255 -13.13 1.82 -7.59
CA TYR A 255 -13.98 1.78 -6.40
C TYR A 255 -13.42 2.69 -5.31
N ILE A 256 -14.27 3.62 -4.95
CA ILE A 256 -14.05 4.78 -4.10
C ILE A 256 -13.69 4.41 -2.64
N ASP A 257 -13.93 3.14 -2.24
CA ASP A 257 -13.84 2.67 -0.84
C ASP A 257 -12.87 1.50 -0.60
N GLN A 258 -12.08 1.08 -1.60
CA GLN A 258 -11.16 -0.05 -1.44
C GLN A 258 -9.75 0.40 -1.04
N THR A 259 -9.59 0.73 0.24
CA THR A 259 -8.28 0.99 0.88
C THR A 259 -7.50 -0.28 1.15
N ILE A 260 -8.18 -1.43 1.21
CA ILE A 260 -7.59 -2.74 1.45
C ILE A 260 -7.60 -3.57 0.16
N VAL A 261 -6.47 -4.21 -0.15
CA VAL A 261 -6.32 -5.19 -1.23
C VAL A 261 -6.01 -6.54 -0.60
N ASN A 262 -6.84 -7.54 -0.90
CA ASN A 262 -6.52 -8.92 -0.56
C ASN A 262 -5.75 -9.55 -1.72
N VAL A 263 -4.65 -10.21 -1.40
CA VAL A 263 -3.85 -11.01 -2.33
C VAL A 263 -3.90 -12.45 -1.85
N THR A 264 -4.45 -13.35 -2.66
CA THR A 264 -4.68 -14.74 -2.27
C THR A 264 -4.16 -15.69 -3.33
N GLY A 265 -3.66 -16.86 -2.95
CA GLY A 265 -3.24 -17.88 -3.91
C GLY A 265 -2.20 -18.82 -3.33
N TYR A 266 -1.19 -19.14 -4.11
CA TYR A 266 -0.10 -20.04 -3.72
C TYR A 266 1.23 -19.67 -4.38
N ALA A 267 2.33 -19.99 -3.70
CA ALA A 267 3.68 -19.95 -4.23
C ALA A 267 4.40 -21.21 -3.74
N GLY A 268 4.95 -22.01 -4.65
CA GLY A 268 5.66 -23.22 -4.24
C GLY A 268 4.75 -24.30 -3.65
N HIS A 269 3.49 -24.40 -4.10
CA HIS A 269 2.41 -25.20 -3.48
C HIS A 269 1.99 -24.78 -2.07
N ALA A 270 2.62 -23.76 -1.48
CA ALA A 270 2.26 -23.24 -0.19
C ALA A 270 1.29 -22.06 -0.33
N PRO A 271 0.33 -21.89 0.58
CA PRO A 271 -0.69 -20.87 0.45
C PRO A 271 -0.12 -19.46 0.70
N VAL A 272 -0.72 -18.48 0.02
CA VAL A 272 -0.45 -17.05 0.18
C VAL A 272 -1.77 -16.36 0.48
N GLY A 273 -1.78 -15.55 1.54
CA GLY A 273 -2.91 -14.74 1.96
C GLY A 273 -2.40 -13.46 2.57
N LEU A 274 -2.28 -12.40 1.77
CA LEU A 274 -1.79 -11.09 2.18
C LEU A 274 -2.91 -10.06 2.15
N ILE A 275 -2.83 -9.11 3.06
CA ILE A 275 -3.72 -7.96 3.16
C ILE A 275 -2.84 -6.72 3.05
N TYR A 276 -3.01 -5.97 1.96
CA TYR A 276 -2.32 -4.71 1.72
C TYR A 276 -3.23 -3.54 2.02
N ASN A 277 -2.78 -2.62 2.87
CA ASN A 277 -3.46 -1.37 3.14
C ASN A 277 -2.78 -0.24 2.35
N LYS A 278 -3.51 0.30 1.37
CA LYS A 278 -3.04 1.38 0.48
C LYS A 278 -2.74 2.69 1.20
N VAL A 279 -3.32 2.91 2.39
CA VAL A 279 -3.20 4.17 3.14
C VAL A 279 -1.84 4.25 3.83
N ASN A 280 -1.49 3.22 4.60
CA ASN A 280 -0.26 3.18 5.39
C ASN A 280 0.86 2.34 4.76
N GLY A 281 0.59 1.63 3.66
CA GLY A 281 1.56 0.79 2.98
C GLY A 281 1.82 -0.57 3.66
N HIS A 282 1.04 -0.91 4.69
CA HIS A 282 1.22 -2.15 5.44
C HIS A 282 0.78 -3.37 4.63
N ILE A 283 1.57 -4.44 4.64
CA ILE A 283 1.23 -5.77 4.16
C ILE A 283 1.31 -6.74 5.34
N GLY A 284 0.14 -7.23 5.76
CA GLY A 284 0.02 -8.29 6.75
C GLY A 284 -0.43 -9.62 6.14
N GLY A 285 -0.41 -10.69 6.93
CA GLY A 285 -1.01 -11.97 6.58
C GLY A 285 -0.02 -13.12 6.65
N TYR A 286 -0.03 -13.99 5.65
CA TYR A 286 0.85 -15.15 5.60
C TYR A 286 1.31 -15.49 4.17
N MET A 287 2.50 -16.06 4.09
CA MET A 287 3.09 -16.62 2.89
C MET A 287 3.87 -17.87 3.32
N ASN A 288 3.74 -18.98 2.59
CA ASN A 288 4.45 -20.20 2.91
C ASN A 288 4.26 -20.66 4.38
N HIS A 289 3.01 -20.68 4.83
CA HIS A 289 2.63 -21.02 6.22
C HIS A 289 3.27 -20.16 7.32
N SER A 290 3.88 -19.04 6.96
CA SER A 290 4.62 -18.17 7.87
C SER A 290 4.02 -16.77 7.84
N PRO A 291 4.06 -16.02 8.96
CA PRO A 291 3.53 -14.69 9.01
C PRO A 291 4.31 -13.73 8.11
N VAL A 292 3.58 -12.77 7.55
CA VAL A 292 4.11 -11.61 6.84
C VAL A 292 3.61 -10.36 7.55
N ASP A 293 4.53 -9.47 7.88
CA ASP A 293 4.26 -8.19 8.50
C ASP A 293 5.33 -7.20 8.03
N VAL A 294 5.05 -6.50 6.92
CA VAL A 294 5.99 -5.55 6.31
C VAL A 294 5.31 -4.23 5.98
N ASN A 295 6.07 -3.15 6.03
CA ASN A 295 5.63 -1.82 5.63
C ASN A 295 6.32 -1.41 4.33
N LEU A 296 5.51 -1.01 3.35
CA LEU A 296 5.93 -0.38 2.10
C LEU A 296 5.93 1.14 2.28
N VAL A 297 7.12 1.71 2.49
CA VAL A 297 7.29 3.15 2.55
C VAL A 297 7.70 3.63 1.16
N ASN A 298 6.88 4.47 0.55
CA ASN A 298 7.11 5.05 -0.78
C ASN A 298 7.25 4.04 -1.95
N CYS A 299 6.93 2.78 -1.70
CA CYS A 299 6.58 1.77 -2.67
C CYS A 299 5.10 1.40 -2.51
N ASP A 300 4.59 0.60 -3.43
CA ASP A 300 3.23 0.08 -3.39
C ASP A 300 3.18 -1.40 -3.79
N LEU A 301 1.96 -1.94 -3.88
CA LEU A 301 1.76 -3.34 -4.24
C LEU A 301 2.22 -3.67 -5.68
N TYR A 302 2.28 -2.70 -6.60
CA TYR A 302 2.85 -2.95 -7.93
C TYR A 302 4.34 -3.24 -7.83
N ASP A 303 5.09 -2.40 -7.09
CA ASP A 303 6.51 -2.63 -6.83
C ASP A 303 6.72 -4.01 -6.17
N PHE A 304 5.91 -4.34 -5.16
CA PHE A 304 6.02 -5.62 -4.45
C PHE A 304 5.77 -6.83 -5.35
N LEU A 305 4.68 -6.82 -6.15
CA LEU A 305 4.29 -7.94 -7.01
C LEU A 305 5.19 -8.07 -8.25
N GLN A 306 5.67 -6.95 -8.80
CA GLN A 306 6.57 -6.98 -9.94
C GLN A 306 7.90 -7.67 -9.60
N TYR A 307 8.40 -7.50 -8.37
CA TYR A 307 9.64 -8.11 -7.89
C TYR A 307 9.39 -9.27 -6.93
N PHE A 308 8.27 -9.98 -7.11
CA PHE A 308 7.85 -11.07 -6.22
C PHE A 308 8.91 -12.17 -6.04
N PHE A 309 9.81 -12.37 -7.01
CA PHE A 309 10.92 -13.33 -6.91
C PHE A 309 11.85 -13.12 -5.71
N LEU A 310 11.96 -11.89 -5.19
CA LEU A 310 12.76 -11.61 -4.01
C LEU A 310 12.18 -12.26 -2.75
N PHE A 311 10.84 -12.36 -2.69
CA PHE A 311 10.09 -12.76 -1.50
C PHE A 311 9.68 -14.24 -1.50
N MET A 312 9.80 -14.92 -2.65
CA MET A 312 9.50 -16.33 -2.76
C MET A 312 10.54 -17.18 -2.02
N LYS A 313 10.10 -18.02 -1.09
CA LYS A 313 10.94 -19.08 -0.54
C LYS A 313 11.12 -20.16 -1.60
N ASN A 314 12.38 -20.48 -1.92
CA ASN A 314 12.66 -21.68 -2.68
C ASN A 314 12.52 -22.91 -1.78
N SER A 315 11.70 -23.87 -2.21
CA SER A 315 11.55 -25.19 -1.60
C SER A 315 12.80 -26.08 -1.71
N ALA A 316 13.91 -25.56 -2.24
CA ALA A 316 15.19 -26.25 -2.36
C ALA A 316 16.10 -26.10 -1.12
N GLN A 317 15.60 -25.55 0.00
CA GLN A 317 16.26 -25.53 1.31
C GLN A 317 15.34 -26.01 2.42
#